data_AF-U2SSY4-F1
#
_entry.id   AF-U2SSY4-F1
#
_cell.length_a   1.000
_cell.length_b   1.000
_cell.length_c   1.000
_cell.angle_alpha   90.00
_cell.angle_beta   90.00
_cell.angle_gamma   90.00
#
_symmetry.space_group_name_H-M   'P 1'
#
loop_
_entity.id
_entity.type
_entity.pdbx_description
1 polymer ?
#
loop_
_entity_poly.entity_id
_entity_poly.type
_entity_poly.pdbx_seq_one_letter_code
_entity_poly.pdbx_strand_id
1 'polypeptide(L)'
;MIQLELSDDIKNNVRDGHATAWRLESSLREFQNIEPVNFWFEYPVHRIDADGALGEMPVQGSFAAGRMKNGHAKTAETCAEEFRNAYQALNMDGSVTVQEMMEYLNITDKTVYARLKKLDGEFVLKKGRITKADGASKASE
;
A
#
# COMPACT_ATOMS: atom_id res chain seq x y z
N MET A 1 -22.17 12.37 -4.22
CA MET A 1 -21.45 11.51 -5.16
C MET A 1 -20.05 12.07 -5.31
N ILE A 2 -19.05 11.21 -5.25
CA ILE A 2 -17.65 11.59 -5.28
C ILE A 2 -16.99 10.79 -6.40
N GLN A 3 -16.24 11.45 -7.28
CA GLN A 3 -15.54 10.79 -8.36
C GLN A 3 -14.36 9.97 -7.81
N LEU A 4 -14.17 8.76 -8.34
CA LEU A 4 -13.06 7.89 -8.00
C LEU A 4 -11.90 8.11 -8.96
N GLU A 5 -10.67 8.03 -8.45
CA GLU A 5 -9.48 7.95 -9.27
C GLU A 5 -9.33 6.51 -9.74
N LEU A 6 -9.18 6.31 -11.05
CA LEU A 6 -9.00 4.99 -11.65
C LEU A 6 -7.53 4.71 -11.90
N SER A 7 -7.12 3.46 -11.68
CA SER A 7 -5.84 2.94 -12.16
C SER A 7 -5.83 2.89 -13.70
N ASP A 8 -4.64 2.87 -14.29
CA ASP A 8 -4.50 2.79 -15.75
C ASP A 8 -5.09 1.48 -16.30
N ASP A 9 -4.95 0.37 -15.57
CA ASP A 9 -5.55 -0.92 -15.93
C ASP A 9 -7.07 -0.86 -16.00
N ILE A 10 -7.72 -0.21 -15.03
CA ILE A 10 -9.18 -0.07 -15.05
C ILE A 10 -9.60 0.88 -16.17
N LYS A 11 -8.93 2.02 -16.34
CA LYS A 11 -9.22 2.96 -17.44
C LYS A 11 -9.14 2.30 -18.81
N ASN A 12 -8.12 1.49 -19.05
CA ASN A 12 -7.90 0.79 -20.32
C ASN A 12 -8.97 -0.27 -20.61
N ASN A 13 -9.60 -0.83 -19.57
CA ASN A 13 -10.66 -1.82 -19.70
C ASN A 13 -12.07 -1.22 -19.73
N VAL A 14 -12.21 0.11 -19.62
CA VAL A 14 -13.51 0.78 -19.79
C VAL A 14 -13.89 0.76 -21.28
N ARG A 15 -14.90 -0.05 -21.60
CA ARG A 15 -15.41 -0.36 -22.95
C ARG A 15 -15.47 0.82 -23.93
N ASP A 16 -15.93 1.99 -23.47
CA ASP A 16 -16.19 3.16 -24.34
C ASP A 16 -15.33 4.38 -23.98
N GLY A 17 -14.38 4.28 -23.03
CA GLY A 17 -13.49 5.37 -22.60
C GLY A 17 -14.16 6.60 -21.96
N HIS A 18 -15.49 6.72 -22.04
CA HIS A 18 -16.28 7.85 -21.56
C HIS A 18 -16.98 7.59 -20.20
N ALA A 19 -16.92 6.36 -19.69
CA ALA A 19 -17.49 6.07 -18.38
C ALA A 19 -16.61 6.68 -17.27
N THR A 20 -17.26 7.27 -16.27
CA THR A 20 -16.58 7.79 -15.07
C THR A 20 -17.00 6.99 -13.85
N ALA A 21 -16.06 6.75 -12.94
CA ALA A 21 -16.33 5.97 -11.73
C ALA A 21 -16.70 6.89 -10.57
N TRP A 22 -17.73 6.49 -9.82
CA TRP A 22 -18.27 7.30 -8.73
C TRP A 22 -18.62 6.45 -7.52
N ARG A 23 -18.56 7.07 -6.34
CA ARG A 23 -19.06 6.54 -5.08
C ARG A 23 -20.14 7.45 -4.52
N LEU A 24 -21.28 6.88 -4.17
CA LEU A 24 -22.36 7.55 -3.45
C LEU A 24 -22.21 7.25 -1.97
N GLU A 25 -21.99 8.31 -1.19
CA GLU A 25 -21.98 8.29 0.27
C GLU A 25 -22.98 9.34 0.75
N SER A 26 -23.56 9.13 1.92
CA SER A 26 -24.46 10.08 2.56
C SER A 26 -24.18 10.14 4.06
N SER A 27 -23.97 11.35 4.55
CA SER A 27 -23.93 11.66 5.99
C SER A 27 -25.16 12.47 6.36
N LEU A 28 -26.18 11.80 6.87
CA LEU A 28 -27.43 12.43 7.28
C LEU A 28 -27.40 12.73 8.77
N ARG A 29 -27.91 13.90 9.18
CA ARG A 29 -27.94 14.30 10.60
C ARG A 29 -28.84 13.39 11.44
N GLU A 30 -29.94 12.92 10.86
CA GLU A 30 -31.04 12.25 11.58
C GLU A 30 -31.14 10.76 11.27
N PHE A 31 -30.45 10.28 10.24
CA PHE A 31 -30.53 8.90 9.77
C PHE A 31 -29.14 8.27 9.71
N GLN A 32 -29.10 6.95 9.84
CA GLN A 32 -27.88 6.18 9.64
C GLN A 32 -27.32 6.44 8.25
N ASN A 33 -25.99 6.55 8.15
CA ASN A 33 -25.32 6.66 6.86
C ASN A 33 -25.63 5.43 6.01
N ILE A 34 -25.86 5.65 4.72
CA ILE A 34 -25.98 4.55 3.76
C ILE A 34 -24.64 3.83 3.64
N GLU A 35 -24.69 2.53 3.35
CA GLU A 35 -23.50 1.83 2.86
C GLU A 35 -23.04 2.49 1.55
N PRO A 36 -21.75 2.84 1.42
CA PRO A 36 -21.23 3.44 0.20
C PRO A 36 -21.51 2.57 -1.02
N VAL A 37 -22.09 3.16 -2.07
CA VAL A 37 -22.40 2.45 -3.32
C VAL A 37 -21.50 2.94 -4.44
N ASN A 38 -20.76 2.03 -5.06
CA ASN A 38 -19.96 2.32 -6.24
C ASN A 38 -20.75 2.09 -7.53
N PHE A 39 -20.54 2.95 -8.52
CA PHE A 39 -21.19 2.83 -9.82
C PHE A 39 -20.37 3.51 -10.92
N TRP A 40 -20.60 3.02 -12.14
CA TRP A 40 -20.17 3.64 -13.38
C TRP A 40 -21.23 4.63 -13.85
N PHE A 41 -20.80 5.84 -14.19
CA PHE A 41 -21.62 6.82 -14.87
C PHE A 41 -21.27 6.84 -16.36
N GLU A 42 -22.15 6.26 -17.15
CA GLU A 42 -22.14 6.24 -18.61
C GLU A 42 -23.26 7.16 -19.08
N TYR A 43 -22.99 8.45 -19.26
CA TYR A 43 -24.05 9.46 -19.47
C TYR A 43 -25.16 8.98 -20.43
N PRO A 44 -26.45 8.99 -20.01
CA PRO A 44 -27.00 9.44 -18.71
C PRO A 44 -27.23 8.32 -17.68
N VAL A 45 -26.75 7.11 -17.94
CA VAL A 45 -27.01 5.87 -17.18
C VAL A 45 -26.05 5.71 -16.00
N HIS A 46 -26.60 5.32 -14.86
CA HIS A 46 -25.84 4.90 -13.68
C HIS A 46 -25.89 3.37 -13.60
N ARG A 47 -24.75 2.70 -13.74
CA ARG A 47 -24.63 1.23 -13.61
C ARG A 47 -23.90 0.88 -12.33
N ILE A 48 -24.54 0.13 -11.46
CA ILE A 48 -23.92 -0.37 -10.23
C ILE A 48 -22.68 -1.20 -10.57
N ASP A 49 -21.62 -1.03 -9.79
CA ASP A 49 -20.42 -1.85 -9.88
C ASP A 49 -20.68 -3.26 -9.32
N ALA A 50 -21.27 -4.12 -10.15
CA ALA A 50 -21.63 -5.48 -9.76
C ALA A 50 -20.40 -6.37 -9.50
N ASP A 51 -19.29 -6.10 -10.19
CA ASP A 51 -18.06 -6.89 -10.11
C ASP A 51 -17.13 -6.42 -8.98
N GLY A 52 -17.45 -5.30 -8.34
CA GLY A 52 -16.68 -4.73 -7.23
C GLY A 52 -15.35 -4.08 -7.64
N ALA A 53 -15.15 -3.80 -8.93
CA ALA A 53 -13.91 -3.25 -9.47
C ALA A 53 -13.54 -1.87 -8.89
N LEU A 54 -14.53 -1.11 -8.42
CA LEU A 54 -14.37 0.24 -7.87
C LEU A 54 -14.17 0.26 -6.35
N GLY A 55 -14.26 -0.89 -5.67
CA GLY A 55 -14.12 -0.97 -4.20
C GLY A 55 -12.81 -0.39 -3.68
N GLU A 56 -11.71 -0.79 -4.30
CA GLU A 56 -10.35 -0.39 -3.94
C GLU A 56 -9.94 0.98 -4.50
N MET A 57 -10.75 1.57 -5.38
CA MET A 57 -10.41 2.83 -6.04
C MET A 57 -10.55 4.00 -5.06
N PRO A 58 -9.49 4.82 -4.89
CA PRO A 58 -9.54 5.93 -3.96
C PRO A 58 -10.35 7.09 -4.52
N VAL A 59 -10.94 7.89 -3.63
CA VAL A 59 -11.57 9.16 -4.00
C VAL A 59 -10.56 10.09 -4.67
N GLN A 60 -10.98 10.73 -5.78
CA GLN A 60 -10.16 11.71 -6.48
C GLN A 60 -9.73 12.85 -5.55
N GLY A 61 -8.45 13.22 -5.61
CA GLY A 61 -7.87 14.26 -4.75
C GLY A 61 -7.51 13.80 -3.33
N SER A 62 -7.81 12.56 -2.95
CA SER A 62 -7.32 11.97 -1.70
C SER A 62 -5.81 11.70 -1.75
N PHE A 63 -5.19 11.56 -0.57
CA PHE A 63 -3.78 11.14 -0.48
C PHE A 63 -3.54 9.77 -1.13
N ALA A 64 -4.50 8.85 -1.02
CA ALA A 64 -4.44 7.54 -1.65
C ALA A 64 -4.46 7.65 -3.18
N ALA A 65 -5.28 8.53 -3.75
CA ALA A 65 -5.28 8.80 -5.20
C ALA A 65 -3.95 9.40 -5.67
N GLY A 66 -3.36 10.32 -4.91
CA GLY A 66 -2.03 10.85 -5.20
C GLY A 66 -0.94 9.77 -5.17
N ARG A 67 -1.02 8.83 -4.21
CA ARG A 67 -0.11 7.69 -4.12
C ARG A 67 -0.26 6.74 -5.30
N MET A 68 -1.49 6.46 -5.73
CA MET A 68 -1.77 5.57 -6.86
C MET A 68 -1.19 6.08 -8.18
N LYS A 69 -1.15 7.41 -8.38
CA LYS A 69 -0.53 8.03 -9.57
C LYS A 69 1.00 8.08 -9.52
N ASN A 70 1.59 7.89 -8.35
CA ASN A 70 3.03 7.99 -8.20
C ASN A 70 3.69 6.64 -8.51
N GLY A 71 4.34 6.53 -9.67
CA GLY A 71 5.04 5.31 -10.07
C GLY A 71 6.19 4.87 -9.14
N HIS A 72 6.65 5.76 -8.25
CA HIS A 72 7.64 5.42 -7.22
C HIS A 72 7.00 5.02 -5.88
N ALA A 73 5.68 5.16 -5.73
CA ALA A 73 5.00 4.78 -4.50
C ALA A 73 4.92 3.25 -4.39
N LYS A 74 5.67 2.70 -3.44
CA LYS A 74 5.61 1.28 -3.10
C LYS A 74 4.59 1.03 -2.00
N THR A 75 3.93 -0.13 -2.02
CA THR A 75 3.09 -0.57 -0.90
C THR A 75 3.97 -0.90 0.31
N ALA A 76 3.36 -1.02 1.49
CA ALA A 76 4.08 -1.44 2.68
C ALA A 76 4.65 -2.86 2.50
N GLU A 77 3.88 -3.76 1.87
CA GLU A 77 4.28 -5.15 1.64
C GLU A 77 5.44 -5.26 0.65
N THR A 78 5.38 -4.60 -0.51
CA THR A 78 6.50 -4.62 -1.47
C THR A 78 7.79 -4.07 -0.84
N CYS A 79 7.66 -3.04 -0.01
CA CYS A 79 8.78 -2.46 0.73
C CYS A 79 9.38 -3.44 1.76
N ALA A 80 8.54 -4.26 2.39
CA ALA A 80 8.92 -5.32 3.32
C ALA A 80 9.58 -6.50 2.59
N GLU A 81 9.02 -6.95 1.47
CA GLU A 81 9.60 -8.00 0.61
C GLU A 81 10.97 -7.60 0.07
N GLU A 82 11.12 -6.37 -0.46
CA GLU A 82 12.43 -5.84 -0.88
C GLU A 82 13.46 -5.88 0.25
N PHE A 83 13.03 -5.55 1.47
CA PHE A 83 13.89 -5.58 2.64
C PHE A 83 14.33 -7.01 2.99
N ARG A 84 13.38 -7.96 3.01
CA ARG A 84 13.67 -9.38 3.27
C ARG A 84 14.61 -9.96 2.21
N ASN A 85 14.38 -9.64 0.94
CA ASN A 85 15.20 -10.10 -0.18
C ASN A 85 16.62 -9.52 -0.11
N ALA A 86 16.75 -8.23 0.18
CA ALA A 86 18.05 -7.58 0.39
C ALA A 86 18.82 -8.19 1.56
N TYR A 87 18.14 -8.42 2.70
CA TYR A 87 18.73 -9.10 3.83
C TYR A 87 19.21 -10.51 3.46
N GLN A 88 18.39 -11.31 2.79
CA GLN A 88 18.76 -12.66 2.36
C GLN A 88 19.96 -12.67 1.40
N ALA A 89 20.05 -11.71 0.48
CA ALA A 89 21.15 -11.61 -0.48
C ALA A 89 22.48 -11.22 0.18
N LEU A 90 22.44 -10.37 1.21
CA LEU A 90 23.62 -9.85 1.91
C LEU A 90 24.04 -10.70 3.12
N ASN A 91 23.14 -11.52 3.66
CA ASN A 91 23.37 -12.28 4.87
C ASN A 91 24.34 -13.45 4.63
N MET A 92 25.63 -13.22 4.90
CA MET A 92 26.69 -14.24 4.80
C MET A 92 26.99 -14.92 6.14
N ASP A 93 26.91 -14.18 7.26
CA ASP A 93 27.38 -14.61 8.59
C ASP A 93 26.29 -14.59 9.68
N GLY A 94 25.01 -14.47 9.28
CA GLY A 94 23.88 -14.32 10.19
C GLY A 94 23.53 -12.86 10.52
N SER A 95 24.24 -11.89 9.93
CA SER A 95 23.98 -10.48 10.16
C SER A 95 24.33 -9.60 8.95
N VAL A 96 23.65 -8.46 8.83
CA VAL A 96 23.88 -7.49 7.75
C VAL A 96 24.00 -6.09 8.35
N THR A 97 24.97 -5.30 7.93
CA THR A 97 25.13 -3.92 8.41
C THR A 97 24.09 -2.99 7.79
N VAL A 98 23.78 -1.87 8.47
CA VAL A 98 22.90 -0.83 7.92
C VAL A 98 23.49 -0.25 6.62
N GLN A 99 24.82 -0.16 6.52
CA GLN A 99 25.51 0.35 5.33
C GLN A 99 25.27 -0.54 4.10
N GLU A 100 25.42 -1.86 4.25
CA GLU A 100 25.16 -2.82 3.15
C GLU A 100 23.70 -2.75 2.67
N MET A 101 22.75 -2.60 3.61
CA MET A 101 21.33 -2.43 3.24
C MET A 101 21.07 -1.14 2.48
N MET A 102 21.72 -0.03 2.88
CA MET A 102 21.59 1.25 2.18
C MET A 102 22.13 1.17 0.76
N GLU A 103 23.29 0.55 0.57
CA GLU A 103 23.93 0.38 -0.73
C GLU A 103 23.10 -0.52 -1.65
N TYR A 104 22.62 -1.66 -1.14
CA TYR A 104 21.85 -2.62 -1.94
C TYR A 104 20.48 -2.07 -2.35
N LEU A 105 19.77 -1.41 -1.43
CA LEU A 105 18.43 -0.87 -1.70
C LEU A 105 18.47 0.55 -2.29
N ASN A 106 19.64 1.19 -2.34
CA ASN A 106 19.85 2.60 -2.69
C ASN A 106 18.92 3.54 -1.90
N ILE A 107 18.92 3.40 -0.57
CA ILE A 107 18.11 4.19 0.36
C ILE A 107 18.94 4.78 1.49
N THR A 108 18.38 5.77 2.19
CA THR A 108 19.02 6.40 3.35
C THR A 108 18.89 5.54 4.61
N ASP A 109 19.78 5.75 5.57
CA ASP A 109 19.80 5.11 6.89
C ASP A 109 18.46 5.28 7.61
N LYS A 110 17.90 6.50 7.58
CA LYS A 110 16.57 6.82 8.11
C LYS A 110 15.49 5.93 7.51
N THR A 111 15.57 5.63 6.22
CA THR A 111 14.62 4.75 5.54
C THR A 111 14.81 3.30 5.97
N VAL A 112 16.04 2.84 6.15
CA VAL A 112 16.33 1.49 6.70
C VAL A 112 15.71 1.34 8.09
N TYR A 113 15.93 2.31 8.99
CA TYR A 113 15.35 2.29 10.34
C TYR A 113 13.82 2.35 10.33
N ALA A 114 13.24 3.16 9.43
CA ALA A 114 11.79 3.24 9.28
C ALA A 114 11.18 1.93 8.75
N ARG A 115 11.87 1.22 7.85
CA ARG A 115 11.46 -0.11 7.36
C ARG A 115 11.57 -1.16 8.47
N LEU A 116 12.67 -1.20 9.20
CA LEU A 116 12.86 -2.08 10.35
C LEU A 116 11.73 -1.96 11.38
N LYS A 117 11.31 -0.73 11.71
CA LYS A 117 10.22 -0.49 12.67
C LYS A 117 8.87 -1.04 12.19
N LYS A 118 8.65 -1.12 10.86
CA LYS A 118 7.39 -1.61 10.26
C LYS A 118 7.32 -3.12 10.11
N LEU A 119 8.44 -3.83 10.25
CA LEU A 119 8.53 -5.28 10.08
C LEU A 119 8.19 -6.04 11.38
N ASP A 120 7.49 -5.40 12.32
CA ASP A 120 6.96 -5.97 13.56
C ASP A 120 7.92 -6.90 14.34
N GLY A 121 9.22 -6.56 14.34
CA GLY A 121 10.24 -7.30 15.07
C GLY A 121 10.78 -8.54 14.36
N GLU A 122 10.45 -8.78 13.09
CA GLU A 122 11.08 -9.82 12.25
C GLU A 122 12.61 -9.65 12.19
N PHE A 123 13.08 -8.40 12.27
CA PHE A 123 14.48 -8.04 12.29
C PHE A 123 14.80 -7.14 13.49
N VAL A 124 15.96 -7.37 14.10
CA VAL A 124 16.45 -6.64 15.27
C VAL A 124 17.79 -5.99 14.93
N LEU A 125 17.95 -4.73 15.34
CA LEU A 125 19.20 -3.99 15.24
C LEU A 125 20.02 -4.17 16.53
N LYS A 126 21.20 -4.79 16.44
CA LYS A 126 22.17 -4.94 17.53
C LYS A 126 23.52 -4.37 17.11
N LYS A 127 24.01 -3.36 17.84
CA LYS A 127 25.34 -2.71 17.59
C LYS A 127 25.57 -2.32 16.11
N GLY A 128 24.54 -1.80 15.43
CA GLY A 128 24.62 -1.39 14.02
C GLY A 128 24.51 -2.53 12.99
N ARG A 129 24.26 -3.77 13.43
CA ARG A 129 24.00 -4.93 12.58
C ARG A 129 22.56 -5.38 12.73
N ILE A 130 21.93 -5.68 11.61
CA ILE A 130 20.58 -6.23 11.48
C ILE A 130 20.70 -7.74 11.55
N THR A 131 19.89 -8.35 12.41
CA THR A 131 19.80 -9.80 12.61
C THR A 131 18.34 -10.21 12.53
N LYS A 132 18.05 -11.35 11.93
CA LYS A 132 16.70 -11.92 11.98
C LYS A 132 16.38 -12.29 13.43
N ALA A 133 15.18 -11.96 13.91
CA ALA A 133 14.73 -12.47 15.19
C ALA A 133 14.51 -13.98 15.04
N ASP A 134 15.42 -14.78 15.57
CA ASP A 134 15.10 -16.19 15.84
C ASP A 134 13.90 -16.21 16.78
N GLY A 135 12.87 -16.98 16.44
CA GLY A 135 11.62 -17.09 17.18
C GLY A 135 11.76 -17.74 18.56
N ALA A 136 12.63 -17.21 19.41
CA ALA A 136 12.95 -17.71 20.74
C ALA A 136 13.25 -16.56 21.72
N SER A 137 12.27 -15.70 21.98
CA SER A 137 12.13 -15.04 23.29
C SER A 137 10.69 -14.60 23.56
N LYS A 138 9.76 -15.56 23.58
CA LYS A 138 8.65 -15.53 24.53
C LYS A 138 8.87 -16.66 25.54
N ALA A 139 9.74 -16.44 26.51
CA ALA A 139 9.81 -17.21 27.74
C ALA A 139 10.48 -16.34 28.81
N SER A 140 9.96 -16.44 30.04
CA SER A 140 10.34 -15.76 31.30
C SER A 140 10.08 -14.25 31.37
N GLU A 141 9.40 -13.70 32.36
CA GLU A 141 8.58 -14.18 33.48
C GLU A 141 7.75 -12.97 33.95
#